data_AF-A0A9C7UXD4-F1
#
_entry.id   AF-A0A9C7UXD4-F1
#
_cell.length_a   1.000
_cell.length_b   1.000
_cell.length_c   1.000
_cell.angle_alpha   90.00
_cell.angle_beta   90.00
_cell.angle_gamma   90.00
#
_symmetry.space_group_name_H-M   'P 1'
#
loop_
_entity.id
_entity.type
_entity.pdbx_description
1 polymer ?
#
loop_
_entity_poly.entity_id
_entity_poly.type
_entity_poly.pdbx_seq_one_letter_code
_entity_poly.pdbx_strand_id
1 'polypeptide(L)'
;MKTESNARVESDGRTEPSEERPTAETTVEVRCTGHVRDAVGSPGLTFTFEGTTLREFLTAFFAEYDVEDMLIAETEADATTRGWATVPGELPGTWRKNPEGEQTRAYARVAINGTFNEHIGGLNTRLEDGDRVALMYPFIYCC
;
A
#
# COMPACT_ATOMS: atom_id res chain seq x y z
N MET A 1 25.27 16.65 67.89
CA MET A 1 23.97 17.36 67.75
C MET A 1 24.04 18.13 66.44
N LYS A 2 23.16 17.78 65.49
CA LYS A 2 22.88 18.41 64.18
C LYS A 2 23.90 18.19 63.05
N THR A 3 23.56 17.99 61.78
CA THR A 3 22.40 17.46 61.01
C THR A 3 22.93 17.32 59.58
N GLU A 4 22.43 16.32 58.85
CA GLU A 4 22.59 16.06 57.41
C GLU A 4 22.23 17.26 56.52
N SER A 5 22.71 17.30 55.27
CA SER A 5 21.79 17.19 54.12
C SER A 5 22.56 17.15 52.79
N ASN A 6 22.30 16.09 52.04
CA ASN A 6 22.74 15.79 50.70
C ASN A 6 21.59 16.20 49.76
N ALA A 7 21.78 17.19 48.88
CA ALA A 7 20.76 17.60 47.92
C ALA A 7 21.08 17.02 46.53
N ARG A 8 20.40 15.92 46.20
CA ARG A 8 20.27 15.41 44.83
C ARG A 8 19.28 16.31 44.09
N VAL A 9 19.66 16.76 42.90
CA VAL A 9 18.74 17.39 41.95
C VAL A 9 18.03 16.26 41.21
N GLU A 10 16.77 16.01 41.57
CA GLU A 10 15.87 15.16 40.80
C GLU A 10 15.34 15.99 39.63
N SER A 11 15.76 15.65 38.41
CA SER A 11 15.09 16.15 37.21
C SER A 11 13.80 15.34 37.04
N ASP A 12 12.67 15.97 37.34
CA ASP A 12 11.34 15.42 37.08
C ASP A 12 11.14 15.35 35.56
N GLY A 13 11.55 14.22 34.99
CA GLY A 13 11.34 13.86 33.60
C GLY A 13 9.87 13.53 33.37
N ARG A 14 9.02 14.55 33.41
CA ARG A 14 7.63 14.45 32.97
C ARG A 14 7.64 14.21 31.46
N THR A 15 7.62 12.93 31.09
CA THR A 15 7.27 12.49 29.74
C THR A 15 5.81 12.86 29.57
N GLU A 16 5.56 13.96 28.86
CA GLU A 16 4.23 14.27 28.35
C GLU A 16 3.79 13.06 27.50
N PRO A 17 2.61 12.46 27.72
CA PRO A 17 2.11 11.46 26.81
C PRO A 17 1.93 12.15 25.46
N SER A 18 2.71 11.71 24.46
CA SER A 18 2.44 12.03 23.07
C SER A 18 1.02 11.57 22.81
N GLU A 19 0.07 12.50 22.71
CA GLU A 19 -1.28 12.20 22.24
C GLU A 19 -1.13 11.56 20.87
N GLU A 20 -1.24 10.23 20.81
CA GLU A 20 -1.45 9.47 19.60
C GLU A 20 -2.70 10.07 18.96
N ARG A 21 -2.49 10.96 17.98
CA ARG A 21 -3.56 11.39 17.12
C ARG A 21 -4.15 10.11 16.54
N PRO A 22 -5.46 9.84 16.71
CA PRO A 22 -6.05 8.62 16.18
C PRO A 22 -5.67 8.54 14.70
N THR A 23 -4.89 7.53 14.35
CA THR A 23 -4.61 7.19 12.97
C THR A 23 -5.97 6.90 12.36
N ALA A 24 -6.36 7.68 11.35
CA ALA A 24 -7.68 7.53 10.74
C ALA A 24 -7.77 6.12 10.17
N GLU A 25 -8.70 5.30 10.65
CA GLU A 25 -8.98 3.98 10.07
C GLU A 25 -9.86 4.12 8.83
N THR A 26 -9.63 3.28 7.83
CA THR A 26 -10.43 3.21 6.61
C THR A 26 -10.84 1.77 6.34
N THR A 27 -12.09 1.55 5.93
CA THR A 27 -12.65 0.23 5.62
C THR A 27 -13.07 0.14 4.16
N VAL A 28 -12.47 -0.79 3.40
CA VAL A 28 -12.70 -0.96 1.96
C VAL A 28 -13.28 -2.33 1.60
N GLU A 29 -13.92 -2.43 0.44
CA GLU A 29 -14.26 -3.70 -0.20
C GLU A 29 -13.11 -4.16 -1.11
N VAL A 30 -12.46 -5.26 -0.76
CA VAL A 30 -11.39 -5.87 -1.57
C VAL A 30 -11.98 -6.90 -2.54
N ARG A 31 -11.56 -6.84 -3.81
CA ARG A 31 -11.88 -7.83 -4.84
C ARG A 31 -10.58 -8.51 -5.29
N CYS A 32 -10.47 -9.80 -5.01
CA CYS A 32 -9.29 -10.60 -5.34
C CYS A 32 -9.56 -11.43 -6.59
N THR A 33 -8.63 -11.41 -7.54
CA THR A 33 -8.73 -12.18 -8.78
C THR A 33 -7.42 -12.88 -9.10
N GLY A 34 -7.47 -13.94 -9.92
CA GLY A 34 -6.31 -14.73 -10.28
C GLY A 34 -5.57 -15.30 -9.07
N HIS A 35 -4.25 -15.25 -9.06
CA HIS A 35 -3.45 -15.81 -7.96
C HIS A 35 -3.67 -15.08 -6.62
N VAL A 36 -4.06 -13.81 -6.63
CA VAL A 36 -4.43 -13.09 -5.40
C VAL A 36 -5.65 -13.77 -4.75
N ARG A 37 -6.62 -14.22 -5.55
CA ARG A 37 -7.77 -14.97 -5.03
C ARG A 37 -7.34 -16.30 -4.43
N ASP A 38 -6.41 -17.01 -5.07
CA ASP A 38 -5.94 -18.32 -4.58
C ASP A 38 -5.22 -18.17 -3.24
N ALA A 39 -4.42 -17.13 -3.07
CA ALA A 39 -3.70 -16.83 -1.82
C ALA A 39 -4.63 -16.34 -0.70
N VAL A 40 -5.57 -15.44 -1.02
CA VAL A 40 -6.53 -14.89 -0.04
C VAL A 40 -7.65 -15.88 0.30
N GLY A 41 -7.92 -16.86 -0.57
CA GLY A 41 -8.95 -17.89 -0.39
C GLY A 41 -10.38 -17.40 -0.63
N SER A 42 -10.59 -16.10 -0.88
CA SER A 42 -11.90 -15.49 -1.15
C SER A 42 -11.86 -14.58 -2.38
N PRO A 43 -12.91 -14.54 -3.22
CA PRO A 43 -13.03 -13.57 -4.31
C PRO A 43 -13.28 -12.13 -3.83
N GLY A 44 -13.65 -11.94 -2.57
CA GLY A 44 -13.74 -10.62 -1.97
C GLY A 44 -13.98 -10.65 -0.47
N LEU A 45 -13.58 -9.57 0.19
CA LEU A 45 -13.69 -9.38 1.62
C LEU A 45 -13.80 -7.89 1.94
N THR A 46 -14.21 -7.59 3.16
CA THR A 46 -14.06 -6.25 3.73
C THR A 46 -12.76 -6.21 4.52
N PHE A 47 -11.98 -5.15 4.36
CA PHE A 47 -10.69 -4.99 5.01
C PHE A 47 -10.59 -3.60 5.63
N THR A 48 -10.18 -3.54 6.90
CA THR A 48 -9.98 -2.30 7.65
C THR A 48 -8.50 -2.14 7.96
N PHE A 49 -7.97 -0.94 7.76
CA PHE A 49 -6.57 -0.62 7.98
C PHE A 49 -6.39 0.77 8.58
N GLU A 50 -5.26 0.99 9.26
CA GLU A 50 -4.85 2.31 9.70
C GLU A 50 -4.26 3.10 8.54
N GLY A 51 -4.80 4.31 8.30
CA GLY A 51 -4.39 5.17 7.20
C GLY A 51 -5.55 5.48 6.25
N THR A 52 -5.25 6.27 5.24
CA THR A 52 -6.23 6.71 4.24
C THR A 52 -5.71 6.61 2.81
N THR A 53 -4.54 6.01 2.58
CA THR A 53 -3.94 5.91 1.25
C THR A 53 -3.86 4.47 0.75
N LEU A 54 -3.81 4.29 -0.57
CA LEU A 54 -3.61 2.99 -1.18
C LEU A 54 -2.32 2.32 -0.71
N ARG A 55 -1.25 3.08 -0.48
CA ARG A 55 0.02 2.58 0.06
C ARG A 55 -0.18 1.94 1.42
N GLU A 56 -0.81 2.65 2.34
CA GLU A 56 -1.07 2.17 3.70
C GLU A 56 -1.96 0.92 3.67
N PHE A 57 -2.99 0.92 2.81
CA PHE A 57 -3.80 -0.27 2.56
C PHE A 57 -2.94 -1.46 2.10
N LEU A 58 -2.10 -1.30 1.07
CA LEU A 58 -1.30 -2.39 0.53
C LEU A 58 -0.31 -2.91 1.56
N THR A 59 0.35 -2.02 2.31
CA THR A 59 1.25 -2.41 3.40
C THR A 59 0.52 -3.23 4.47
N ALA A 60 -0.65 -2.79 4.92
CA ALA A 60 -1.45 -3.53 5.90
C ALA A 60 -1.95 -4.86 5.33
N PHE A 61 -2.41 -4.86 4.08
CA PHE A 61 -2.91 -6.06 3.41
C PHE A 61 -1.82 -7.10 3.20
N PHE A 62 -0.58 -6.70 2.89
CA PHE A 62 0.56 -7.60 2.73
C PHE A 62 1.07 -8.18 4.04
N ALA A 63 0.91 -7.45 5.14
CA ALA A 63 1.23 -7.99 6.47
C ALA A 63 0.26 -9.12 6.87
N GLU A 64 -0.99 -9.09 6.39
CA GLU A 64 -1.99 -10.14 6.66
C GLU A 64 -1.97 -11.26 5.61
N TYR A 65 -1.78 -10.93 4.33
CA TYR A 65 -1.78 -11.86 3.21
C TYR A 65 -0.45 -11.82 2.46
N ASP A 66 0.20 -12.96 2.33
CA ASP A 66 1.49 -13.13 1.62
C ASP A 66 1.30 -13.03 0.08
N VAL A 67 0.99 -11.82 -0.39
CA VAL A 67 0.69 -11.51 -1.81
C VAL A 67 1.48 -10.32 -2.35
N GLU A 68 2.38 -9.73 -1.56
CA GLU A 68 3.20 -8.58 -1.96
C GLU A 68 3.98 -8.88 -3.24
N ASP A 69 4.65 -10.04 -3.26
CA ASP A 69 5.38 -10.57 -4.43
C ASP A 69 4.49 -10.78 -5.65
N MET A 70 3.17 -10.80 -5.53
CA MET A 70 2.29 -10.94 -6.70
C MET A 70 1.89 -9.59 -7.29
N LEU A 71 2.00 -8.51 -6.50
CA LEU A 71 1.38 -7.23 -6.83
C LEU A 71 2.41 -6.11 -7.01
N ILE A 72 3.54 -6.12 -6.29
CA ILE A 72 4.55 -5.05 -6.34
C ILE A 72 5.83 -5.52 -7.03
N ALA A 73 6.28 -4.72 -8.00
CA ALA A 73 7.56 -4.91 -8.66
C ALA A 73 8.67 -4.33 -7.80
N GLU A 74 9.59 -5.18 -7.36
CA GLU A 74 10.79 -4.75 -6.66
C GLU A 74 11.74 -4.01 -7.61
N THR A 75 11.83 -4.47 -8.87
CA THR A 75 12.68 -3.87 -9.89
C THR A 75 11.92 -3.43 -11.15
N GLU A 76 12.53 -2.55 -11.96
CA GLU A 76 11.97 -2.20 -13.28
C GLU A 76 11.81 -3.41 -14.21
N ALA A 77 12.67 -4.43 -14.07
CA ALA A 77 12.56 -5.67 -14.83
C ALA A 77 11.29 -6.44 -14.45
N ASP A 78 10.90 -6.41 -13.17
CA ASP A 78 9.69 -7.07 -12.66
C ASP A 78 8.41 -6.33 -13.05
N ALA A 79 8.52 -5.03 -13.34
CA ALA A 79 7.43 -4.20 -13.84
C ALA A 79 7.23 -4.28 -15.37
N THR A 80 8.12 -4.96 -16.10
CA THR A 80 8.13 -4.99 -17.57
C THR A 80 8.06 -6.42 -18.13
N THR A 81 7.65 -6.57 -19.40
CA THR A 81 7.58 -7.87 -20.08
C THR A 81 7.88 -7.71 -21.56
N ARG A 82 8.33 -8.79 -22.21
CA ARG A 82 8.59 -8.79 -23.66
C ARG A 82 7.29 -8.58 -24.43
N GLY A 83 7.28 -7.60 -25.33
CA GLY A 83 6.12 -7.25 -26.16
C GLY A 83 5.35 -6.00 -25.74
N TRP A 84 5.70 -5.36 -24.61
CA TRP A 84 5.19 -4.02 -24.30
C TRP A 84 5.78 -2.97 -25.25
N ALA A 85 4.97 -1.95 -25.57
CA ALA A 85 5.38 -0.86 -26.42
C ALA A 85 6.60 -0.14 -25.83
N THR A 86 7.62 0.08 -26.66
CA THR A 86 8.77 0.88 -26.26
C THR A 86 8.31 2.27 -25.89
N VAL A 87 8.70 2.73 -24.71
CA VAL A 87 8.39 4.08 -24.24
C VAL A 87 8.94 5.09 -25.26
N PRO A 88 8.10 5.99 -25.82
CA PRO A 88 8.59 7.05 -26.69
C PRO A 88 9.52 7.99 -25.91
N GLY A 89 10.47 8.62 -26.61
CA GLY A 89 11.44 9.53 -25.98
C GLY A 89 10.79 10.74 -25.28
N GLU A 90 9.53 11.05 -25.63
CA GLU A 90 8.69 12.05 -24.95
C GLU A 90 7.36 11.38 -24.59
N LEU A 91 7.02 11.40 -23.29
CA LEU A 91 5.82 10.77 -22.76
C LEU A 91 4.60 11.71 -22.92
N PRO A 92 3.44 11.21 -23.37
CA PRO A 92 2.28 12.06 -23.58
C PRO A 92 1.63 12.52 -22.26
N GLY A 93 1.38 13.83 -22.14
CA GLY A 93 0.55 14.43 -21.09
C GLY A 93 1.23 14.57 -19.72
N THR A 94 0.44 14.49 -18.64
CA THR A 94 0.90 14.56 -17.25
C THR A 94 1.36 13.20 -16.72
N TRP A 95 1.94 12.36 -17.58
CA TRP A 95 2.34 11.01 -17.21
C TRP A 95 3.49 11.04 -16.21
N ARG A 96 3.27 10.54 -15.01
CA ARG A 96 4.29 10.36 -13.98
C ARG A 96 4.46 8.87 -13.72
N LYS A 97 5.61 8.33 -14.11
CA LYS A 97 5.99 6.95 -13.76
C LYS A 97 6.12 6.86 -12.24
N ASN A 98 5.54 5.83 -11.63
CA ASN A 98 5.86 5.51 -10.24
C ASN A 98 7.34 5.11 -10.13
N PRO A 99 8.04 5.48 -9.05
CA PRO A 99 9.42 5.06 -8.85
C PRO A 99 9.53 3.52 -8.74
N GLU A 100 10.74 3.00 -8.91
CA GLU A 100 11.05 1.58 -8.66
C GLU A 100 10.68 1.18 -7.22
N GLY A 101 10.12 -0.02 -7.03
CA GLY A 101 9.51 -0.44 -5.77
C GLY A 101 8.07 0.03 -5.54
N GLU A 102 7.53 0.92 -6.39
CA GLU A 102 6.14 1.41 -6.32
C GLU A 102 5.32 1.10 -7.57
N GLN A 103 5.92 0.36 -8.50
CA GLN A 103 5.27 -0.12 -9.71
C GLN A 103 4.57 -1.44 -9.42
N THR A 104 3.43 -1.69 -10.06
CA THR A 104 2.82 -3.02 -10.02
C THR A 104 3.69 -4.01 -10.80
N ARG A 105 3.74 -5.28 -10.39
CA ARG A 105 4.37 -6.35 -11.19
C ARG A 105 3.79 -6.41 -12.59
N ALA A 106 4.57 -6.91 -13.55
CA ALA A 106 4.10 -7.14 -14.90
C ALA A 106 2.76 -7.90 -14.87
N TYR A 107 1.77 -7.39 -15.61
CA TYR A 107 0.38 -7.87 -15.66
C TYR A 107 -0.46 -7.68 -14.39
N ALA A 108 0.15 -7.39 -13.23
CA ALA A 108 -0.61 -6.98 -12.05
C ALA A 108 -1.30 -5.63 -12.29
N ARG A 109 -2.51 -5.45 -11.77
CA ARG A 109 -3.26 -4.20 -11.81
C ARG A 109 -3.98 -3.96 -10.49
N VAL A 110 -3.96 -2.71 -10.05
CA VAL A 110 -4.72 -2.24 -8.90
C VAL A 110 -5.72 -1.18 -9.37
N ALA A 111 -7.00 -1.38 -9.05
CA ALA A 111 -8.04 -0.41 -9.40
C ALA A 111 -8.84 0.01 -8.17
N ILE A 112 -9.14 1.30 -8.08
CA ILE A 112 -10.02 1.91 -7.07
C ILE A 112 -11.30 2.33 -7.79
N ASN A 113 -12.44 1.77 -7.38
CA ASN A 113 -13.76 2.04 -7.99
C ASN A 113 -13.76 1.89 -9.53
N GLY A 114 -12.99 0.94 -10.05
CA GLY A 114 -12.85 0.65 -11.47
C GLY A 114 -11.83 1.52 -12.22
N THR A 115 -11.15 2.46 -11.56
CA THR A 115 -10.09 3.28 -12.15
C THR A 115 -8.71 2.78 -11.71
N PHE A 116 -7.80 2.54 -12.64
CA PHE A 116 -6.43 2.13 -12.30
C PHE A 116 -5.72 3.20 -11.48
N ASN A 117 -5.00 2.77 -10.44
CA ASN A 117 -4.36 3.67 -9.50
C ASN A 117 -3.38 4.63 -10.20
N GLU A 118 -2.68 4.19 -11.25
CA GLU A 118 -1.74 5.03 -12.01
C GLU A 118 -2.39 6.19 -12.74
N HIS A 119 -3.72 6.17 -12.96
CA HIS A 119 -4.45 7.25 -13.61
C HIS A 119 -4.94 8.35 -12.66
N ILE A 120 -4.81 8.15 -11.34
CA ILE A 120 -5.32 9.08 -10.32
C ILE A 120 -4.20 9.60 -9.42
N GLY A 121 -3.70 8.79 -8.50
CA GLY A 121 -2.67 9.18 -7.52
C GLY A 121 -1.61 8.11 -7.26
N GLY A 122 -1.59 7.04 -8.06
CA GLY A 122 -0.74 5.89 -7.83
C GLY A 122 -1.00 5.31 -6.44
N LEU A 123 0.08 4.97 -5.72
CA LEU A 123 0.01 4.49 -4.34
C LEU A 123 -0.42 5.56 -3.33
N ASN A 124 -0.36 6.85 -3.70
CA ASN A 124 -0.78 7.94 -2.83
C ASN A 124 -2.25 8.32 -3.02
N THR A 125 -3.00 7.56 -3.81
CA THR A 125 -4.46 7.69 -3.92
C THR A 125 -5.09 7.59 -2.54
N ARG A 126 -5.92 8.58 -2.17
CA ARG A 126 -6.71 8.54 -0.94
C ARG A 126 -7.89 7.59 -1.11
N LEU A 127 -8.13 6.74 -0.13
CA LEU A 127 -9.25 5.82 -0.01
C LEU A 127 -10.25 6.34 1.01
N GLU A 128 -11.52 6.04 0.76
CA GLU A 128 -12.63 6.33 1.66
C GLU A 128 -13.37 5.03 2.05
N ASP A 129 -14.17 5.11 3.10
CA ASP A 129 -14.97 3.97 3.55
C ASP A 129 -15.92 3.49 2.45
N GLY A 130 -15.90 2.19 2.19
CA GLY A 130 -16.70 1.54 1.16
C GLY A 130 -16.10 1.58 -0.25
N ASP A 131 -14.94 2.20 -0.44
CA ASP A 131 -14.24 2.13 -1.72
C ASP A 131 -13.94 0.69 -2.12
N ARG A 132 -14.01 0.42 -3.43
CA ARG A 132 -13.73 -0.89 -4.00
C ARG A 132 -12.32 -0.96 -4.52
N VAL A 133 -11.48 -1.76 -3.87
CA VAL A 133 -10.10 -2.02 -4.29
C VAL A 133 -10.03 -3.38 -4.98
N ALA A 134 -9.78 -3.39 -6.28
CA ALA A 134 -9.61 -4.61 -7.05
C ALA A 134 -8.11 -4.92 -7.24
N LEU A 135 -7.70 -6.09 -6.76
CA LEU A 135 -6.36 -6.64 -6.89
C LEU A 135 -6.35 -7.72 -7.95
N MET A 136 -5.67 -7.45 -9.05
CA MET A 136 -5.63 -8.30 -10.22
C MET A 136 -4.20 -8.75 -10.47
N TYR A 137 -3.98 -10.06 -10.42
CA TYR A 137 -2.79 -10.68 -11.00
C TYR A 137 -3.24 -11.81 -11.95
N PRO A 138 -3.51 -11.47 -13.23
CA PRO A 138 -4.09 -12.41 -14.18
C PRO A 138 -3.10 -13.52 -14.51
N PHE A 139 -3.53 -14.77 -14.34
CA PHE A 139 -2.85 -15.93 -14.90
C PHE A 139 -3.28 -16.05 -16.37
N ILE A 140 -2.33 -15.93 -17.31
CA ILE A 140 -2.59 -16.21 -18.72
C ILE A 140 -1.92 -17.54 -19.06
N TYR A 141 -2.69 -18.62 -19.09
CA TYR A 141 -2.32 -19.79 -19.90
C TYR A 141 -2.94 -19.59 -21.29
N CYS A 142 -2.09 -19.37 -22.29
CA CYS A 142 -2.47 -19.53 -23.68
C CYS A 142 -1.68 -20.74 -24.20
N CYS A 143 -2.37 -21.86 -24.41
CA CYS A 143 -1.84 -23.07 -25.02
C CYS A 143 -1.68 -22.90 -26.53
#